data_AF-Q8I8Q3-F1
#
_entry.id   AF-Q8I8Q3-F1
#
_cell.length_a   1.000
_cell.length_b   1.000
_cell.length_c   1.000
_cell.angle_alpha   90.00
_cell.angle_beta   90.00
_cell.angle_gamma   90.00
#
_symmetry.space_group_name_H-M   'P 1'
#
loop_
_entity.id
_entity.type
_entity.pdbx_description
1 polymer ?
#
loop_
_entity_poly.entity_id
_entity_poly.type
_entity_poly.pdbx_seq_one_letter_code
_entity_poly.pdbx_strand_id
1 'polypeptide(L)'
;MNFFTVSAIALVAIIGSIQAEHSPLPHYFVRKSFPEAQAECAVYLQVPDDRLQRYMREGYPDEPEVHCLVLCVLENLRAWENGTLHENVLANYFVPATEDCDNAKRTERCLVNLPQECNGEPCVQAYRAFQCYYQNYGTLTTCPEYVPSYYGEDLQLAYDLFDMLDVSEDTRRKLAGGCFPSGPESQCFFFAYVTRFGAWSKDAPLLHNLYTQSQEDAFKKDNAETNVCLTNLNKLACHKTRCEHATDVFSQCFGNTDLYKHFLAVFKDAAMTYTRQ
;
A
#
# COMPACT_ATOMS: atom_id res chain seq x y z
N MET A 1 -7.32 -78.04 -7.77
CA MET A 1 -6.22 -77.11 -8.11
C MET A 1 -6.84 -75.82 -8.62
N ASN A 2 -6.67 -74.72 -7.86
CA ASN A 2 -6.30 -73.39 -8.36
C ASN A 2 -7.22 -72.72 -9.42
N PHE A 3 -7.71 -71.49 -9.34
CA PHE A 3 -7.33 -70.29 -8.58
C PHE A 3 -8.50 -69.28 -8.65
N PHE A 4 -8.61 -68.44 -7.61
CA PHE A 4 -9.47 -67.26 -7.50
C PHE A 4 -9.26 -66.25 -8.65
N THR A 5 -10.32 -65.52 -9.02
CA THR A 5 -10.23 -64.10 -9.40
C THR A 5 -11.54 -63.39 -9.05
N VAL A 6 -11.57 -62.76 -7.86
CA VAL A 6 -12.55 -61.72 -7.52
C VAL A 6 -11.90 -60.40 -7.92
N SER A 7 -12.41 -59.76 -8.98
CA SER A 7 -12.00 -58.41 -9.34
C SER A 7 -12.67 -57.41 -8.40
N ALA A 8 -11.96 -56.97 -7.37
CA ALA A 8 -12.32 -55.80 -6.58
C ALA A 8 -11.95 -54.54 -7.37
N ILE A 9 -12.96 -53.82 -7.87
CA ILE A 9 -12.78 -52.47 -8.41
C ILE A 9 -12.67 -51.52 -7.21
N ALA A 10 -11.46 -51.09 -6.90
CA ALA A 10 -11.22 -50.02 -5.94
C ALA A 10 -11.59 -48.67 -6.59
N LEU A 11 -12.76 -48.14 -6.23
CA LEU A 11 -13.14 -46.75 -6.49
C LEU A 11 -12.29 -45.85 -5.58
N VAL A 12 -11.18 -45.34 -6.11
CA VAL A 12 -10.41 -44.27 -5.48
C VAL A 12 -11.20 -42.98 -5.65
N ALA A 13 -11.92 -42.57 -4.60
CA ALA A 13 -12.50 -41.24 -4.50
C ALA A 13 -11.35 -40.23 -4.36
N ILE A 14 -10.96 -39.61 -5.47
CA ILE A 14 -10.10 -38.43 -5.46
C ILE A 14 -10.93 -37.30 -4.86
N ILE A 15 -10.86 -37.12 -3.55
CA ILE A 15 -11.29 -35.87 -2.91
C ILE A 15 -10.24 -34.85 -3.35
N GLY A 16 -10.49 -34.20 -4.48
CA GLY A 16 -9.75 -33.02 -4.87
C GLY A 16 -9.95 -31.99 -3.78
N SER A 17 -8.90 -31.74 -3.00
CA SER A 17 -8.81 -30.59 -2.13
C SER A 17 -8.92 -29.36 -3.02
N ILE A 18 -10.13 -28.80 -3.14
CA ILE A 18 -10.29 -27.43 -3.61
C ILE A 18 -9.64 -26.60 -2.50
N GLN A 19 -8.35 -26.34 -2.63
CA GLN A 19 -7.77 -25.18 -1.99
C GLN A 19 -8.54 -24.01 -2.60
N ALA A 20 -9.49 -23.48 -1.84
CA ALA A 20 -9.99 -22.15 -2.11
C ALA A 20 -8.75 -21.26 -2.04
N GLU A 21 -8.16 -20.97 -3.19
CA GLU A 21 -7.35 -19.78 -3.34
C GLU A 21 -8.26 -18.66 -2.82
N HIS A 22 -7.90 -18.13 -1.64
CA HIS A 22 -8.52 -16.91 -1.15
C HIS A 22 -8.31 -15.92 -2.28
N SER A 23 -9.35 -15.68 -3.09
CA SER A 23 -9.39 -14.53 -3.97
C SER A 23 -9.04 -13.35 -3.08
N PRO A 24 -8.07 -12.50 -3.46
CA PRO A 24 -7.82 -11.27 -2.72
C PRO A 24 -9.19 -10.62 -2.56
N LEU A 25 -9.65 -10.48 -1.31
CA LEU A 25 -10.87 -9.72 -1.07
C LEU A 25 -10.63 -8.38 -1.79
N PRO A 26 -11.59 -7.84 -2.56
CA PRO A 26 -11.46 -6.50 -3.12
C PRO A 26 -11.39 -5.53 -1.94
N HIS A 27 -10.17 -5.35 -1.46
CA HIS A 27 -9.79 -4.38 -0.46
C HIS A 27 -9.74 -3.03 -1.15
N TYR A 28 -9.98 -1.98 -0.39
CA TYR A 28 -10.04 -0.63 -0.93
C TYR A 28 -8.64 -0.13 -1.34
N PHE A 29 -7.58 -0.69 -0.73
CA PHE A 29 -6.21 -0.37 -1.11
C PHE A 29 -5.82 -0.96 -2.47
N VAL A 30 -5.05 -0.19 -3.22
CA VAL A 30 -4.55 -0.56 -4.53
C VAL A 30 -3.16 -1.17 -4.39
N ARG A 31 -2.93 -2.26 -5.11
CA ARG A 31 -1.57 -2.71 -5.43
C ARG A 31 -1.36 -2.59 -6.92
N LYS A 32 -0.22 -1.99 -7.30
CA LYS A 32 0.10 -1.75 -8.70
C LYS A 32 1.59 -1.99 -8.91
N SER A 33 1.95 -2.63 -10.00
CA SER A 33 3.34 -2.76 -10.44
C SER A 33 3.74 -1.59 -11.35
N PHE A 34 5.04 -1.37 -11.49
CA PHE A 34 5.55 -0.34 -12.40
C PHE A 34 5.09 -0.58 -13.87
N PRO A 35 5.16 -1.82 -14.42
CA PRO A 35 4.67 -2.09 -15.77
C PRO A 35 3.17 -1.85 -15.94
N GLU A 36 2.34 -2.14 -14.93
CA GLU A 36 0.90 -1.87 -14.98
C GLU A 36 0.61 -0.36 -15.04
N ALA A 37 1.25 0.43 -14.17
CA ALA A 37 1.12 1.89 -14.20
C ALA A 37 1.63 2.48 -15.52
N GLN A 38 2.73 1.94 -16.06
CA GLN A 38 3.24 2.32 -17.36
C GLN A 38 2.28 2.00 -18.50
N ALA A 39 1.66 0.83 -18.50
CA ALA A 39 0.68 0.45 -19.52
C ALA A 39 -0.56 1.36 -19.48
N GLU A 40 -1.07 1.68 -18.30
CA GLU A 40 -2.17 2.65 -18.13
C GLU A 40 -1.78 4.04 -18.67
N CYS A 41 -0.59 4.54 -18.30
CA CYS A 41 -0.10 5.84 -18.76
C CYS A 41 0.15 5.89 -20.27
N ALA A 42 0.60 4.80 -20.87
CA ALA A 42 0.71 4.69 -22.32
C ALA A 42 -0.66 4.84 -23.01
N VAL A 43 -1.73 4.28 -22.42
CA VAL A 43 -3.10 4.48 -22.91
C VAL A 43 -3.51 5.95 -22.76
N TYR A 44 -3.31 6.56 -21.58
CA TYR A 44 -3.69 7.95 -21.33
C TYR A 44 -2.99 8.94 -22.27
N LEU A 45 -1.72 8.69 -22.57
CA LEU A 45 -0.87 9.53 -23.41
C LEU A 45 -0.86 9.08 -24.89
N GLN A 46 -1.65 8.07 -25.24
CA GLN A 46 -1.73 7.51 -26.60
C GLN A 46 -0.36 7.08 -27.18
N VAL A 47 0.50 6.51 -26.34
CA VAL A 47 1.80 5.95 -26.74
C VAL A 47 1.56 4.55 -27.33
N PRO A 48 1.89 4.31 -28.61
CA PRO A 48 1.75 2.99 -29.22
C PRO A 48 2.65 1.94 -28.56
N ASP A 49 2.20 0.69 -28.54
CA ASP A 49 2.91 -0.42 -27.88
C ASP A 49 4.35 -0.60 -28.39
N ASP A 50 4.58 -0.49 -29.71
CA ASP A 50 5.91 -0.63 -30.31
C ASP A 50 6.88 0.47 -29.83
N ARG A 51 6.37 1.68 -29.64
CA ARG A 51 7.11 2.81 -29.08
C ARG A 51 7.40 2.62 -27.59
N LEU A 52 6.41 2.12 -26.84
CA LEU A 52 6.61 1.81 -25.42
C LEU A 52 7.70 0.75 -25.21
N GLN A 53 7.70 -0.30 -26.03
CA GLN A 53 8.75 -1.32 -26.01
C GLN A 53 10.13 -0.77 -26.37
N ARG A 54 10.20 0.23 -27.27
CA ARG A 54 11.46 0.95 -27.55
C ARG A 54 11.98 1.66 -26.31
N TYR A 55 11.12 2.44 -25.64
CA TYR A 55 11.52 3.19 -24.43
C TYR A 55 12.09 2.26 -23.36
N MET A 56 11.45 1.12 -23.10
CA MET A 56 11.94 0.14 -22.13
C MET A 56 13.30 -0.45 -22.53
N ARG A 57 13.48 -0.79 -23.81
CA ARG A 57 14.72 -1.38 -24.32
C ARG A 57 15.89 -0.40 -24.28
N GLU A 58 15.62 0.87 -24.56
CA GLU A 58 16.62 1.94 -24.58
C GLU A 58 16.85 2.57 -23.19
N GLY A 59 16.14 2.08 -22.16
CA GLY A 59 16.33 2.52 -20.78
C GLY A 59 15.76 3.90 -20.48
N TYR A 60 14.57 4.18 -21.03
CA TYR A 60 13.86 5.47 -20.94
C TYR A 60 14.73 6.62 -21.48
N PRO A 61 14.88 6.74 -22.82
CA PRO A 61 15.75 7.74 -23.42
C PRO A 61 15.30 9.18 -23.11
N ASP A 62 16.24 10.14 -23.22
CA ASP A 62 16.00 11.56 -22.95
C ASP A 62 15.20 12.22 -24.08
N GLU A 63 13.90 11.92 -24.11
CA GLU A 63 12.93 12.39 -25.10
C GLU A 63 11.72 13.04 -24.40
N PRO A 64 11.15 14.15 -24.90
CA PRO A 64 10.02 14.84 -24.26
C PRO A 64 8.82 13.93 -23.96
N GLU A 65 8.49 13.01 -24.88
CA GLU A 65 7.40 12.04 -24.70
C GLU A 65 7.69 11.04 -23.58
N VAL A 66 8.95 10.65 -23.38
CA VAL A 66 9.37 9.77 -22.28
C VAL A 66 9.29 10.51 -20.96
N HIS A 67 9.63 11.81 -20.93
CA HIS A 67 9.57 12.60 -19.71
C HIS A 67 8.16 12.62 -19.12
N CYS A 68 7.16 12.93 -19.96
CA CYS A 68 5.78 12.97 -19.51
C CYS A 68 5.18 11.57 -19.27
N LEU A 69 5.64 10.54 -19.99
CA LEU A 69 5.31 9.15 -19.64
C LEU A 69 5.77 8.82 -18.22
N VAL A 70 7.03 9.13 -17.88
CA VAL A 70 7.58 8.88 -16.55
C VAL A 70 6.82 9.66 -15.47
N LEU A 71 6.55 10.95 -15.68
CA LEU A 71 5.71 11.73 -14.76
C LEU A 71 4.36 11.04 -14.50
N CYS A 72 3.65 10.65 -15.56
CA CYS A 72 2.38 9.95 -15.41
C CYS A 72 2.52 8.68 -14.59
N VAL A 73 3.55 7.86 -14.84
CA VAL A 73 3.80 6.64 -14.06
C VAL A 73 4.03 6.96 -12.59
N LEU A 74 4.86 7.96 -12.29
CA LEU A 74 5.15 8.33 -10.90
C LEU A 74 3.91 8.88 -10.17
N GLU A 75 3.08 9.68 -10.83
CA GLU A 75 1.81 10.17 -10.25
C GLU A 75 0.80 9.05 -10.05
N ASN A 76 0.70 8.11 -10.99
CA ASN A 76 -0.18 6.94 -10.91
C ASN A 76 0.23 6.00 -9.76
N LEU A 77 1.53 5.89 -9.49
CA LEU A 77 2.08 5.14 -8.35
C LEU A 77 2.15 5.95 -7.05
N ARG A 78 1.77 7.25 -7.08
CA ARG A 78 1.91 8.20 -5.96
C ARG A 78 3.35 8.38 -5.47
N ALA A 79 4.31 8.10 -6.34
CA ALA A 79 5.72 8.41 -6.12
C ALA A 79 6.03 9.89 -6.42
N TRP A 80 5.11 10.62 -7.05
CA TRP A 80 5.23 12.04 -7.34
C TRP A 80 3.90 12.76 -7.06
N GLU A 81 3.95 13.86 -6.33
CA GLU A 81 2.77 14.69 -6.06
C GLU A 81 3.17 16.15 -5.89
N ASN A 82 2.44 17.07 -6.54
CA ASN A 82 2.63 18.52 -6.40
C ASN A 82 4.10 18.97 -6.59
N GLY A 83 4.82 18.34 -7.51
CA GLY A 83 6.23 18.64 -7.81
C GLY A 83 7.24 18.06 -6.81
N THR A 84 6.80 17.18 -5.91
CA THR A 84 7.62 16.55 -4.89
C THR A 84 7.73 15.05 -5.14
N LEU A 85 8.95 14.52 -5.03
CA LEU A 85 9.23 13.09 -5.09
C LEU A 85 8.98 12.45 -3.71
N HIS A 86 8.25 11.35 -3.68
CA HIS A 86 8.08 10.50 -2.51
C HIS A 86 9.04 9.31 -2.62
N GLU A 87 10.26 9.51 -2.11
CA GLU A 87 11.34 8.53 -2.18
C GLU A 87 10.99 7.18 -1.54
N ASN A 88 10.24 7.19 -0.44
CA ASN A 88 9.75 6.00 0.28
C ASN A 88 8.75 5.18 -0.54
N VAL A 89 8.13 5.77 -1.56
CA VAL A 89 7.21 5.09 -2.48
C VAL A 89 7.98 4.60 -3.70
N LEU A 90 8.78 5.48 -4.34
CA LEU A 90 9.51 5.11 -5.56
C LEU A 90 10.49 3.96 -5.33
N ALA A 91 11.20 3.96 -4.19
CA ALA A 91 12.16 2.93 -3.84
C ALA A 91 11.58 1.51 -3.86
N ASN A 92 10.30 1.33 -3.56
CA ASN A 92 9.65 0.01 -3.52
C ASN A 92 9.60 -0.66 -4.91
N TYR A 93 9.71 0.11 -5.98
CA TYR A 93 9.69 -0.40 -7.35
C TYR A 93 11.08 -0.80 -7.87
N PHE A 94 12.12 -0.69 -7.04
CA PHE A 94 13.49 -1.05 -7.40
C PHE A 94 14.06 -2.13 -6.48
N VAL A 95 14.78 -3.07 -7.09
CA VAL A 95 15.53 -4.11 -6.39
C VAL A 95 17.02 -3.80 -6.54
N PRO A 96 17.71 -3.38 -5.47
CA PRO A 96 19.16 -3.19 -5.51
C PRO A 96 19.89 -4.53 -5.67
N ALA A 97 21.08 -4.50 -6.25
CA ALA A 97 21.95 -5.67 -6.29
C ALA A 97 22.36 -6.08 -4.86
N THR A 98 22.46 -7.40 -4.60
CA THR A 98 22.67 -7.94 -3.25
C THR A 98 23.94 -7.46 -2.55
N GLU A 99 24.98 -7.17 -3.34
CA GLU A 99 26.31 -6.74 -2.91
C GLU A 99 26.45 -5.21 -2.88
N ASP A 100 25.46 -4.47 -3.37
CA ASP A 100 25.54 -3.02 -3.52
C ASP A 100 24.97 -2.29 -2.31
N CYS A 101 25.82 -2.07 -1.31
CA CYS A 101 25.45 -1.36 -0.07
C CYS A 101 25.39 0.17 -0.22
N ASP A 102 25.81 0.73 -1.36
CA ASP A 102 25.91 2.19 -1.56
C ASP A 102 24.86 2.75 -2.53
N ASN A 103 23.93 1.92 -3.01
CA ASN A 103 22.87 2.30 -3.95
C ASN A 103 22.08 3.56 -3.50
N ALA A 104 21.61 3.58 -2.24
CA ALA A 104 20.81 4.66 -1.70
C ALA A 104 21.62 5.96 -1.64
N LYS A 105 22.88 5.91 -1.17
CA LYS A 105 23.77 7.07 -1.09
C LYS A 105 24.11 7.65 -2.45
N ARG A 106 24.29 6.81 -3.48
CA ARG A 106 24.54 7.28 -4.85
C ARG A 106 23.29 7.92 -5.44
N THR A 107 22.13 7.34 -5.18
CA THR A 107 20.83 7.88 -5.61
C THR A 107 20.57 9.24 -4.98
N GLU A 108 20.72 9.36 -3.65
CA GLU A 108 20.63 10.62 -2.92
C GLU A 108 21.59 11.68 -3.49
N ARG A 109 22.84 11.29 -3.73
CA ARG A 109 23.83 12.20 -4.35
C ARG A 109 23.40 12.68 -5.74
N CYS A 110 22.75 11.83 -6.52
CA CYS A 110 22.19 12.24 -7.81
C CYS A 110 21.06 13.26 -7.62
N LEU A 111 20.10 12.98 -6.73
CA LEU A 111 18.94 13.82 -6.46
C LEU A 111 19.34 15.24 -5.98
N VAL A 112 20.27 15.35 -5.02
CA VAL A 112 20.70 16.66 -4.49
C VAL A 112 21.44 17.52 -5.51
N ASN A 113 21.98 16.91 -6.57
CA ASN A 113 22.67 17.60 -7.66
C ASN A 113 21.75 17.94 -8.84
N LEU A 114 20.47 17.57 -8.78
CA LEU A 114 19.51 17.97 -9.80
C LEU A 114 19.29 19.49 -9.78
N PRO A 115 19.16 20.14 -10.95
CA PRO A 115 18.85 21.56 -11.02
C PRO A 115 17.57 21.91 -10.24
N GLN A 116 17.68 22.83 -9.29
CA GLN A 116 16.54 23.36 -8.55
C GLN A 116 15.90 24.48 -9.38
N GLU A 117 14.92 24.13 -10.20
CA GLU A 117 14.23 25.07 -11.09
C GLU A 117 12.86 25.42 -10.49
N CYS A 118 12.70 26.63 -9.94
CA CYS A 118 11.45 27.08 -9.32
C CYS A 118 10.23 27.06 -10.27
N ASN A 119 10.45 26.98 -11.60
CA ASN A 119 9.42 26.84 -12.63
C ASN A 119 9.83 25.78 -13.69
N GLY A 120 10.58 24.75 -13.29
CA GLY A 120 10.99 23.69 -14.21
C GLY A 120 9.78 22.96 -14.78
N GLU A 121 9.89 22.44 -16.01
CA GLU A 121 8.84 21.63 -16.59
C GLU A 121 8.61 20.35 -15.75
N PRO A 122 7.38 20.08 -15.25
CA PRO A 122 7.12 18.94 -14.36
C PRO A 122 7.57 17.60 -14.93
N CYS A 123 7.37 17.38 -16.24
CA CYS A 123 7.81 16.16 -16.92
C CYS A 123 9.32 15.96 -16.82
N VAL A 124 10.10 17.02 -17.07
CA VAL A 124 11.56 16.98 -17.01
C VAL A 124 12.05 16.74 -15.58
N GLN A 125 11.42 17.37 -14.58
CA GLN A 125 11.80 17.21 -13.18
C GLN A 125 11.58 15.76 -12.70
N ALA A 126 10.39 15.22 -12.94
CA ALA A 126 10.06 13.84 -12.58
C ALA A 126 10.96 12.84 -13.31
N TYR A 127 11.23 13.06 -14.60
CA TYR A 127 12.15 12.23 -15.39
C TYR A 127 13.57 12.23 -14.82
N ARG A 128 14.13 13.40 -14.50
CA ARG A 128 15.48 13.50 -13.91
C ARG A 128 15.57 12.78 -12.56
N ALA A 129 14.55 12.92 -11.71
CA ALA A 129 14.46 12.22 -10.43
C ALA A 129 14.38 10.70 -10.62
N PHE A 130 13.54 10.23 -11.55
CA PHE A 130 13.46 8.82 -11.91
C PHE A 130 14.78 8.26 -12.44
N GLN A 131 15.48 9.00 -13.31
CA GLN A 131 16.77 8.59 -13.84
C GLN A 131 17.82 8.41 -12.74
N CYS A 132 17.78 9.20 -11.66
CA CYS A 132 18.64 8.97 -10.51
C CYS A 132 18.43 7.59 -9.90
N TYR A 133 17.17 7.16 -9.71
CA TYR A 133 16.86 5.81 -9.23
C TYR A 133 17.23 4.74 -10.25
N TYR A 134 16.83 4.93 -11.51
CA TYR A 134 17.04 3.97 -12.59
C TYR A 134 18.53 3.67 -12.82
N GLN A 135 19.41 4.65 -12.66
CA GLN A 135 20.84 4.49 -12.88
C GLN A 135 21.61 4.07 -11.62
N ASN A 136 21.14 4.42 -10.41
CA ASN A 136 21.94 4.30 -9.19
C ASN A 136 21.36 3.38 -8.12
N TYR A 137 20.05 3.15 -8.11
CA TYR A 137 19.36 2.45 -7.02
C TYR A 137 19.27 0.94 -7.26
N GLY A 138 18.86 0.51 -8.45
CA GLY A 138 18.67 -0.90 -8.74
C GLY A 138 17.89 -1.17 -10.03
N THR A 139 17.40 -2.40 -10.18
CA THR A 139 16.58 -2.81 -11.33
C THR A 139 15.09 -2.67 -11.01
N LEU A 140 14.28 -2.19 -11.96
CA LEU A 140 12.84 -2.16 -11.81
C LEU A 140 12.27 -3.56 -11.58
N THR A 141 11.39 -3.68 -10.59
CA THR A 141 10.63 -4.91 -10.35
C THR A 141 9.31 -4.91 -11.11
N THR A 142 8.81 -6.12 -11.39
CA THR A 142 7.44 -6.33 -11.90
C THR A 142 6.46 -6.68 -10.77
N CYS A 143 6.93 -6.79 -9.53
CA CYS A 143 6.09 -7.05 -8.38
C CYS A 143 5.16 -5.86 -8.10
N PRO A 144 3.86 -6.09 -7.88
CA PRO A 144 2.95 -5.03 -7.42
C PRO A 144 3.26 -4.59 -6.00
N GLU A 145 3.30 -3.28 -5.79
CA GLU A 145 3.53 -2.64 -4.50
C GLU A 145 2.28 -1.90 -4.01
N TYR A 146 2.23 -1.58 -2.72
CA TYR A 146 1.17 -0.77 -2.14
C TYR A 146 1.23 0.66 -2.72
N VAL A 147 0.09 1.15 -3.19
CA VAL A 147 -0.06 2.54 -3.67
C VAL A 147 -0.72 3.36 -2.56
N PRO A 148 -0.07 4.44 -2.06
CA PRO A 148 -0.67 5.34 -1.08
C PRO A 148 -2.05 5.84 -1.49
N SER A 149 -2.96 5.93 -0.52
CA SER A 149 -4.28 6.53 -0.74
C SER A 149 -4.24 8.04 -0.49
N TYR A 150 -5.15 8.76 -1.16
CA TYR A 150 -5.48 10.13 -0.81
C TYR A 150 -6.56 10.21 0.26
N TYR A 151 -6.64 11.37 0.92
CA TYR A 151 -7.65 11.63 1.95
C TYR A 151 -9.09 11.40 1.47
N GLY A 152 -9.42 11.73 0.21
CA GLY A 152 -10.76 11.47 -0.35
C GLY A 152 -11.07 9.99 -0.53
N GLU A 153 -10.05 9.19 -0.86
CA GLU A 153 -10.15 7.73 -0.95
C GLU A 153 -10.38 7.13 0.44
N ASP A 154 -9.70 7.64 1.44
CA ASP A 154 -9.86 7.25 2.86
C ASP A 154 -11.25 7.57 3.42
N LEU A 155 -11.80 8.76 3.10
CA LEU A 155 -13.16 9.12 3.44
C LEU A 155 -14.18 8.15 2.82
N GLN A 156 -14.00 7.84 1.54
CA GLN A 156 -14.91 6.92 0.85
C GLN A 156 -14.85 5.51 1.45
N LEU A 157 -13.67 5.04 1.83
CA LEU A 157 -13.54 3.79 2.58
C LEU A 157 -14.32 3.82 3.91
N ALA A 158 -14.28 4.93 4.65
CA ALA A 158 -15.04 5.08 5.88
C ALA A 158 -16.55 5.06 5.64
N TYR A 159 -17.05 5.74 4.60
CA TYR A 159 -18.47 5.71 4.21
C TYR A 159 -18.93 4.29 3.87
N ASP A 160 -18.19 3.60 3.00
CA ASP A 160 -18.50 2.24 2.60
C ASP A 160 -18.60 1.32 3.82
N LEU A 161 -17.71 1.49 4.80
CA LEU A 161 -17.73 0.69 6.03
C LEU A 161 -18.89 1.04 6.96
N PHE A 162 -19.34 2.29 7.00
CA PHE A 162 -20.56 2.63 7.73
C PHE A 162 -21.78 1.88 7.19
N ASP A 163 -21.88 1.74 5.86
CA ASP A 163 -22.95 1.00 5.20
C ASP A 163 -22.78 -0.53 5.35
N MET A 164 -21.59 -1.05 5.03
CA MET A 164 -21.33 -2.49 5.03
C MET A 164 -21.46 -3.13 6.41
N LEU A 165 -21.09 -2.41 7.46
CA LEU A 165 -21.17 -2.89 8.84
C LEU A 165 -22.46 -2.46 9.55
N ASP A 166 -23.33 -1.69 8.88
CA ASP A 166 -24.50 -1.01 9.47
C ASP A 166 -24.15 -0.32 10.80
N VAL A 167 -23.06 0.46 10.80
CA VAL A 167 -22.55 1.12 12.02
C VAL A 167 -23.66 1.95 12.65
N SER A 168 -23.87 1.82 13.95
CA SER A 168 -24.96 2.50 14.63
C SER A 168 -24.84 4.03 14.56
N GLU A 169 -25.99 4.70 14.60
CA GLU A 169 -26.01 6.16 14.67
C GLU A 169 -25.32 6.69 15.93
N ASP A 170 -25.44 5.98 17.06
CA ASP A 170 -24.75 6.34 18.30
C ASP A 170 -23.23 6.30 18.14
N THR A 171 -22.68 5.22 17.55
CA THR A 171 -21.25 5.15 17.26
C THR A 171 -20.81 6.21 16.26
N ARG A 172 -21.54 6.44 15.17
CA ARG A 172 -21.21 7.53 14.23
C ARG A 172 -21.20 8.90 14.91
N ARG A 173 -22.20 9.22 15.75
CA ARG A 173 -22.22 10.49 16.50
C ARG A 173 -21.00 10.64 17.42
N LYS A 174 -20.58 9.56 18.08
CA LYS A 174 -19.35 9.58 18.91
C LYS A 174 -18.09 9.78 18.07
N LEU A 175 -17.98 9.12 16.91
CA LEU A 175 -16.87 9.34 15.97
C LEU A 175 -16.83 10.78 15.46
N ALA A 176 -17.98 11.36 15.09
CA ALA A 176 -18.10 12.77 14.69
C ALA A 176 -17.69 13.74 15.82
N GLY A 177 -17.89 13.34 17.08
CA GLY A 177 -17.40 14.06 18.27
C GLY A 177 -15.90 13.87 18.55
N GLY A 178 -15.17 13.09 17.75
CA GLY A 178 -13.77 12.72 17.99
C GLY A 178 -13.58 11.69 19.11
N CYS A 179 -14.64 11.03 19.56
CA CYS A 179 -14.56 9.99 20.56
C CYS A 179 -14.22 8.65 19.90
N PHE A 180 -12.92 8.34 19.84
CA PHE A 180 -12.42 7.07 19.32
C PHE A 180 -11.32 6.48 20.24
N PRO A 181 -11.36 5.16 20.52
CA PRO A 181 -12.49 4.26 20.33
C PRO A 181 -13.63 4.59 21.31
N SER A 182 -14.88 4.40 20.91
CA SER A 182 -16.08 4.65 21.73
C SER A 182 -16.78 3.38 22.24
N GLY A 183 -16.25 2.21 21.91
CA GLY A 183 -16.76 0.89 22.31
C GLY A 183 -16.47 -0.20 21.27
N PRO A 184 -16.95 -1.44 21.49
CA PRO A 184 -16.67 -2.58 20.62
C PRO A 184 -17.02 -2.37 19.14
N GLU A 185 -18.13 -1.69 18.85
CA GLU A 185 -18.54 -1.38 17.47
C GLU A 185 -17.51 -0.49 16.76
N SER A 186 -17.05 0.59 17.41
CA SER A 186 -16.02 1.47 16.85
C SER A 186 -14.66 0.77 16.66
N GLN A 187 -14.33 -0.18 17.53
CA GLN A 187 -13.11 -0.99 17.41
C GLN A 187 -13.22 -1.95 16.21
N CYS A 188 -14.39 -2.53 15.96
CA CYS A 188 -14.59 -3.40 14.81
C CYS A 188 -14.68 -2.62 13.50
N PHE A 189 -15.29 -1.43 13.50
CA PHE A 189 -15.18 -0.48 12.39
C PHE A 189 -13.71 -0.17 12.08
N PHE A 190 -12.92 0.16 13.11
CA PHE A 190 -11.50 0.45 12.93
C PHE A 190 -10.71 -0.72 12.36
N PHE A 191 -10.89 -1.91 12.91
CA PHE A 191 -10.26 -3.12 12.41
C PHE A 191 -10.58 -3.38 10.94
N ALA A 192 -11.86 -3.22 10.55
CA ALA A 192 -12.27 -3.34 9.16
C ALA A 192 -11.63 -2.25 8.28
N TYR A 193 -11.57 -1.02 8.78
CA TYR A 193 -10.92 0.11 8.12
C TYR A 193 -9.44 -0.17 7.86
N VAL A 194 -8.64 -0.46 8.89
CA VAL A 194 -7.19 -0.71 8.69
C VAL A 194 -6.90 -1.96 7.86
N THR A 195 -7.81 -2.93 7.85
CA THR A 195 -7.69 -4.10 6.96
C THR A 195 -7.94 -3.71 5.50
N ARG A 196 -9.01 -2.94 5.22
CA ARG A 196 -9.35 -2.49 3.85
C ARG A 196 -8.44 -1.37 3.34
N PHE A 197 -7.82 -0.61 4.24
CA PHE A 197 -6.75 0.34 3.96
C PHE A 197 -5.42 -0.36 3.63
N GLY A 198 -5.27 -1.66 3.93
CA GLY A 198 -4.01 -2.37 3.69
C GLY A 198 -2.95 -2.11 4.77
N ALA A 199 -3.37 -1.69 5.96
CA ALA A 199 -2.53 -1.48 7.13
C ALA A 199 -2.47 -2.69 8.08
N TRP A 200 -3.34 -3.70 7.88
CA TRP A 200 -3.43 -4.89 8.74
C TRP A 200 -3.69 -6.17 7.95
N SER A 201 -2.98 -7.25 8.28
CA SER A 201 -3.24 -8.59 7.73
C SER A 201 -2.65 -9.68 8.63
N LYS A 202 -3.26 -10.87 8.62
CA LYS A 202 -2.80 -12.04 9.39
C LYS A 202 -2.50 -11.73 10.86
N ASP A 203 -3.40 -10.97 11.49
CA ASP A 203 -3.31 -10.58 12.90
C ASP A 203 -2.06 -9.73 13.26
N ALA A 204 -1.52 -8.97 12.28
CA ALA A 204 -0.39 -8.06 12.48
C ALA A 204 -0.50 -6.78 11.61
N PRO A 205 0.14 -5.67 12.02
CA PRO A 205 0.23 -4.47 11.18
C PRO A 205 1.20 -4.68 10.01
N LEU A 206 0.85 -4.11 8.86
CA LEU A 206 1.68 -4.11 7.65
C LEU A 206 2.61 -2.89 7.67
N LEU A 207 3.70 -2.98 8.45
CA LEU A 207 4.66 -1.88 8.65
C LEU A 207 5.21 -1.29 7.34
N HIS A 208 5.45 -2.14 6.33
CA HIS A 208 5.89 -1.69 4.99
C HIS A 208 4.89 -0.73 4.34
N ASN A 209 3.59 -1.06 4.39
CA ASN A 209 2.55 -0.23 3.79
C ASN A 209 2.35 1.07 4.59
N LEU A 210 2.42 0.99 5.93
CA LEU A 210 2.35 2.16 6.80
C LEU A 210 3.52 3.13 6.53
N TYR A 211 4.74 2.61 6.37
CA TYR A 211 5.91 3.42 6.00
C TYR A 211 5.79 4.00 4.59
N THR A 212 5.25 3.23 3.65
CA THR A 212 4.99 3.70 2.28
C THR A 212 3.96 4.82 2.26
N GLN A 213 2.95 4.77 3.13
CA GLN A 213 1.93 5.81 3.24
C GLN A 213 2.47 7.11 3.87
N SER A 214 3.27 7.03 4.94
CA SER A 214 3.56 8.22 5.77
C SER A 214 5.03 8.60 5.93
N GLN A 215 5.97 7.74 5.49
CA GLN A 215 7.41 7.93 5.68
C GLN A 215 7.85 8.05 7.16
N GLU A 216 7.01 7.67 8.12
CA GLU A 216 7.34 7.83 9.54
C GLU A 216 8.26 6.72 10.05
N ASP A 217 9.30 7.12 10.80
CA ASP A 217 10.29 6.20 11.38
C ASP A 217 9.69 5.11 12.27
N ALA A 218 8.51 5.36 12.86
CA ALA A 218 7.78 4.39 13.66
C ALA A 218 7.42 3.11 12.87
N PHE A 219 7.31 3.21 11.55
CA PHE A 219 6.94 2.10 10.67
C PHE A 219 8.14 1.42 10.00
N LYS A 220 9.38 1.88 10.24
CA LYS A 220 10.56 1.17 9.78
C LYS A 220 10.67 -0.20 10.45
N LYS A 221 11.03 -1.21 9.67
CA LYS A 221 11.09 -2.62 10.11
C LYS A 221 12.03 -2.82 11.31
N ASP A 222 13.10 -2.05 11.39
CA ASP A 222 14.14 -2.10 12.41
C ASP A 222 13.90 -1.14 13.59
N ASN A 223 12.76 -0.43 13.63
CA ASN A 223 12.43 0.45 14.74
C ASN A 223 12.28 -0.36 16.06
N ALA A 224 13.19 -0.13 17.00
CA ALA A 224 13.24 -0.91 18.25
C ALA A 224 12.01 -0.68 19.14
N GLU A 225 11.53 0.55 19.24
CA GLU A 225 10.40 0.92 20.11
C GLU A 225 9.10 0.28 19.62
N THR A 226 8.82 0.38 18.31
CA THR A 226 7.70 -0.29 17.66
C THR A 226 7.77 -1.80 17.86
N ASN A 227 8.92 -2.42 17.60
CA ASN A 227 9.08 -3.87 17.73
C ASN A 227 8.86 -4.35 19.18
N VAL A 228 9.34 -3.60 20.17
CA VAL A 228 9.08 -3.88 21.60
C VAL A 228 7.59 -3.75 21.92
N CYS A 229 6.94 -2.69 21.47
CA CYS A 229 5.51 -2.46 21.71
C CYS A 229 4.64 -3.58 21.10
N LEU A 230 4.86 -3.91 19.83
CA LEU A 230 4.15 -4.99 19.13
C LEU A 230 4.36 -6.34 19.82
N THR A 231 5.59 -6.66 20.22
CA THR A 231 5.90 -7.89 20.95
C THR A 231 5.13 -7.99 22.27
N ASN A 232 4.99 -6.88 22.99
CA ASN A 232 4.26 -6.86 24.25
C ASN A 232 2.75 -7.02 24.05
N LEU A 233 2.17 -6.34 23.07
CA LEU A 233 0.74 -6.48 22.76
C LEU A 233 0.38 -7.85 22.21
N ASN A 234 1.25 -8.46 21.41
CA ASN A 234 1.03 -9.82 20.88
C ASN A 234 0.93 -10.87 21.98
N LYS A 235 1.63 -10.70 23.10
CA LYS A 235 1.50 -11.60 24.27
C LYS A 235 0.11 -11.52 24.91
N LEU A 236 -0.57 -10.39 24.77
CA LEU A 236 -1.90 -10.15 25.32
C LEU A 236 -3.03 -10.47 24.34
N ALA A 237 -2.69 -10.78 23.07
CA ALA A 237 -3.67 -10.94 22.00
C ALA A 237 -4.64 -12.10 22.22
N CYS A 238 -4.22 -13.19 22.87
CA CYS A 238 -5.06 -14.35 23.13
C CYS A 238 -6.27 -14.08 24.05
N HIS A 239 -6.26 -12.94 24.76
CA HIS A 239 -7.33 -12.52 25.65
C HIS A 239 -8.21 -11.42 25.06
N LYS A 240 -8.02 -11.09 23.78
CA LYS A 240 -8.70 -9.97 23.11
C LYS A 240 -9.38 -10.43 21.83
N THR A 241 -10.44 -9.74 21.46
CA THR A 241 -10.97 -9.84 20.11
C THR A 241 -9.99 -9.23 19.10
N ARG A 242 -10.11 -9.61 17.82
CA ARG A 242 -9.31 -8.99 16.74
C ARG A 242 -9.50 -7.48 16.66
N CYS A 243 -10.73 -7.02 16.90
CA CYS A 243 -11.08 -5.60 16.89
C CYS A 243 -10.33 -4.83 17.99
N GLU A 244 -10.36 -5.34 19.22
CA GLU A 244 -9.63 -4.76 20.34
C GLU A 244 -8.12 -4.79 20.09
N HIS A 245 -7.58 -5.94 19.66
CA HIS A 245 -6.14 -6.10 19.48
C HIS A 245 -5.57 -5.13 18.42
N ALA A 246 -6.22 -5.00 17.26
CA ALA A 246 -5.79 -4.03 16.25
C ALA A 246 -5.91 -2.59 16.77
N THR A 247 -7.00 -2.26 17.47
CA THR A 247 -7.17 -0.93 18.06
C THR A 247 -6.07 -0.60 19.08
N ASP A 248 -5.70 -1.57 19.92
CA ASP A 248 -4.62 -1.42 20.89
C ASP A 248 -3.27 -1.21 20.21
N VAL A 249 -2.97 -1.97 19.15
CA VAL A 249 -1.73 -1.79 18.40
C VAL A 249 -1.63 -0.37 17.86
N PHE A 250 -2.66 0.13 17.19
CA PHE A 250 -2.61 1.49 16.62
C PHE A 250 -2.63 2.59 17.68
N SER A 251 -3.45 2.46 18.72
CA SER A 251 -3.52 3.49 19.77
C SER A 251 -2.27 3.53 20.64
N GLN A 252 -1.66 2.37 20.96
CA GLN A 252 -0.55 2.30 21.91
C GLN A 252 0.82 2.33 21.23
N CYS A 253 1.00 1.62 20.11
CA CYS A 253 2.29 1.62 19.40
C CYS A 253 2.41 2.76 18.40
N PHE A 254 1.29 3.19 17.79
CA PHE A 254 1.29 4.21 16.74
C PHE A 254 0.56 5.48 17.14
N GLY A 255 0.15 5.63 18.41
CA GLY A 255 -0.67 6.74 18.89
C GLY A 255 -0.09 8.14 18.66
N ASN A 256 1.24 8.23 18.57
CA ASN A 256 1.95 9.50 18.36
C ASN A 256 2.21 9.82 16.88
N THR A 257 1.94 8.87 15.97
CA THR A 257 2.17 9.02 14.53
C THR A 257 1.17 9.98 13.90
N ASP A 258 1.61 10.68 12.86
CA ASP A 258 0.74 11.55 12.08
C ASP A 258 -0.26 10.70 11.26
N LEU A 259 0.11 9.50 10.83
CA LEU A 259 -0.82 8.57 10.19
C LEU A 259 -1.98 8.15 11.10
N TYR A 260 -1.72 7.91 12.39
CA TYR A 260 -2.82 7.61 13.32
C TYR A 260 -3.73 8.82 13.52
N LYS A 261 -3.18 10.04 13.67
CA LYS A 261 -3.97 11.27 13.74
C LYS A 261 -4.82 11.47 12.48
N HIS A 262 -4.26 11.18 11.31
CA HIS A 262 -4.95 11.21 10.03
C HIS A 262 -6.16 10.27 10.03
N PHE A 263 -6.01 9.01 10.48
CA PHE A 263 -7.15 8.09 10.61
C PHE A 263 -8.26 8.65 11.51
N LEU A 264 -7.90 9.22 12.66
CA LEU A 264 -8.89 9.82 13.56
C LEU A 264 -9.62 11.00 12.91
N ALA A 265 -8.92 11.82 12.13
CA ALA A 265 -9.50 12.91 11.36
C ALA A 265 -10.48 12.38 10.30
N VAL A 266 -10.06 11.38 9.50
CA VAL A 266 -10.91 10.72 8.50
C VAL A 266 -12.19 10.19 9.13
N PHE A 267 -12.12 9.49 10.27
CA PHE A 267 -13.31 8.92 10.92
C PHE A 267 -14.26 9.99 11.41
N LYS A 268 -13.70 11.06 11.98
CA LYS A 268 -14.48 12.20 12.46
C LYS A 268 -15.20 12.87 11.30
N ASP A 269 -14.46 13.22 10.25
CA ASP A 269 -14.98 13.97 9.12
C ASP A 269 -16.00 13.14 8.35
N ALA A 270 -15.69 11.86 8.07
CA ALA A 270 -16.64 10.93 7.47
C ALA A 270 -17.92 10.81 8.31
N ALA A 271 -17.83 10.69 9.63
CA ALA A 271 -19.02 10.58 10.48
C ALA A 271 -19.84 11.89 10.52
N MET A 272 -19.21 13.05 10.32
CA MET A 272 -19.89 14.35 10.24
C MET A 272 -20.62 14.57 8.92
N THR A 273 -20.07 14.06 7.82
CA THR A 273 -20.58 14.30 6.46
C THR A 273 -21.38 13.14 5.88
N TYR A 274 -21.32 11.97 6.51
CA TYR A 274 -22.02 10.78 6.03
C TYR A 274 -23.55 10.99 6.01
N THR A 275 -24.13 10.75 4.85
CA THR A 275 -25.57 10.67 4.64
C THR A 275 -25.91 9.26 4.21
N ARG A 276 -26.75 8.58 4.99
CA ARG A 276 -27.25 7.25 4.63
C ARG A 276 -27.99 7.35 3.29
N GLN A 277 -27.55 6.58 2.29
CA GLN A 277 -28.20 6.47 0.99
C GLN A 277 -29.49 5.65 1.08
#